data_AF-A0A959NEJ1-F1
#
_entry.id   AF-A0A959NEJ1-F1
#
_cell.length_a   1.000
_cell.length_b   1.000
_cell.length_c   1.000
_cell.angle_alpha   90.00
_cell.angle_beta   90.00
_cell.angle_gamma   90.00
#
_symmetry.space_group_name_H-M   'P 1'
#
loop_
_entity.id
_entity.type
_entity.pdbx_description
1 polymer ?
#
loop_
_entity_poly.entity_id
_entity_poly.type
_entity_poly.pdbx_seq_one_letter_code
_entity_poly.pdbx_strand_id
1 'polypeptide(L)' 'MKQFKTFLLALIVIIFIVFAVQNFGNVTIKIFNWGITMPLALTTVVIYILGMFTGGLLWTNLKKLTNHEEENKKEHQQT' A
#
# COMPACT_ATOMS: atom_id res chain seq x y z
N MET A 1 24.57 7.79 19.24
CA MET A 1 23.20 7.48 18.75
C MET A 1 22.68 8.43 17.66
N LYS A 2 22.89 9.76 17.73
CA LYS A 2 22.38 10.71 16.71
C LYS A 2 22.97 10.46 15.31
N GLN A 3 24.28 10.24 15.21
CA GLN A 3 24.97 10.02 13.92
C GLN A 3 24.51 8.76 13.18
N PHE A 4 24.11 7.71 13.91
CA PHE A 4 23.57 6.50 13.31
C PHE A 4 22.23 6.76 12.62
N LYS A 5 21.33 7.53 13.25
CA LYS A 5 20.05 7.91 12.64
C LYS A 5 20.25 8.77 11.40
N THR A 6 21.18 9.73 11.46
CA THR A 6 21.54 10.57 10.31
C THR A 6 22.09 9.75 9.16
N PHE A 7 23.00 8.82 9.44
CA PHE A 7 23.56 7.92 8.43
C PHE A 7 22.48 7.01 7.81
N LEU A 8 21.61 6.43 8.63
CA LEU A 8 20.51 5.59 8.16
C LEU A 8 19.53 6.38 7.29
N LEU A 9 19.18 7.61 7.69
CA LEU A 9 18.34 8.49 6.89
C LEU A 9 19.00 8.81 5.54
N ALA A 10 20.29 9.16 5.54
CA ALA A 10 21.02 9.44 4.31
C ALA A 10 21.03 8.22 3.38
N LEU A 11 21.23 7.02 3.92
CA LEU A 11 21.19 5.77 3.16
C LEU A 11 19.81 5.54 2.53
N ILE A 12 18.74 5.71 3.31
CA ILE A 12 17.36 5.59 2.82
C ILE A 12 17.10 6.59 1.69
N VAL A 13 17.48 7.86 1.87
CA VAL A 13 17.32 8.89 0.85
C VAL A 13 18.05 8.53 -0.44
N ILE A 14 19.30 8.06 -0.35
CA ILE A 14 20.08 7.61 -1.51
C ILE A 14 19.36 6.46 -2.23
N ILE A 15 18.84 5.47 -1.50
CA ILE A 15 18.08 4.35 -2.09
C ILE A 15 16.86 4.86 -2.86
N PHE A 16 16.09 5.80 -2.27
CA PHE A 16 14.93 6.38 -2.95
C PHE A 16 15.31 7.18 -4.20
N ILE A 17 16.41 7.92 -4.17
CA ILE A 17 16.92 8.65 -5.34
C ILE A 17 17.32 7.67 -6.45
N VAL A 18 18.10 6.64 -6.11
CA VAL A 18 18.52 5.61 -7.08
C VAL A 18 17.30 4.91 -7.67
N PHE A 19 16.32 4.53 -6.84
CA PHE A 19 15.06 3.97 -7.28
C PHE A 19 14.35 4.91 -8.26
N ALA A 20 14.21 6.20 -7.94
CA ALA A 20 13.54 7.17 -8.80
C ALA A 20 14.24 7.34 -10.14
N VAL A 21 15.57 7.49 -10.15
CA VAL A 21 16.37 7.68 -11.37
C VAL A 21 16.34 6.43 -12.26
N GLN A 22 16.49 5.24 -11.66
CA GLN A 22 16.43 3.98 -12.42
C GLN A 22 15.03 3.71 -12.97
N ASN A 23 13.98 4.15 -12.27
CA ASN A 23 12.58 3.96 -12.65
C ASN A 23 11.97 5.25 -13.24
N PHE A 24 12.78 6.08 -13.89
CA PHE A 24 12.32 7.32 -14.56
C PHE A 24 11.70 7.06 -15.94
N GLY A 25 11.62 5.81 -16.38
CA GLY A 25 10.91 5.41 -17.59
C GLY A 25 9.42 5.73 -17.48
N ASN A 26 8.84 6.28 -18.54
CA ASN A 26 7.41 6.61 -18.57
C ASN A 26 6.57 5.36 -18.85
N VAL A 27 5.52 5.19 -18.05
CA VAL A 27 4.48 4.16 -18.27
C VAL A 27 3.15 4.84 -18.52
N THR A 28 2.36 4.28 -19.43
CA THR A 28 0.99 4.72 -19.69
C THR A 28 0.03 3.73 -19.06
N ILE A 29 -0.74 4.19 -18.07
CA ILE A 29 -1.86 3.43 -17.51
C ILE A 29 -3.10 3.78 -18.33
N LYS A 30 -3.79 2.75 -18.83
CA LYS A 30 -5.08 2.89 -19.51
C LYS A 30 -6.19 2.33 -18.64
N ILE A 31 -7.24 3.12 -18.43
CA ILE A 31 -8.45 2.75 -17.68
C ILE A 31 -9.65 3.10 -18.55
N PHE A 32 -10.27 2.09 -19.16
CA PHE A 32 -11.30 2.26 -20.19
C PHE A 32 -10.84 3.23 -21.30
N ASN A 33 -11.48 4.39 -21.45
CA ASN A 33 -11.13 5.43 -22.43
C ASN A 33 -10.16 6.49 -21.90
N TRP A 34 -9.73 6.39 -20.64
CA TRP A 34 -8.79 7.33 -20.03
C TRP A 34 -7.37 6.76 -20.05
N GLY A 35 -6.40 7.65 -20.27
CA GLY A 35 -4.98 7.31 -20.27
C GLY A 35 -4.18 8.36 -19.54
N ILE A 36 -3.26 7.92 -18.68
CA ILE A 36 -2.32 8.82 -18.00
C ILE A 36 -0.91 8.27 -18.17
N THR A 37 0.02 9.14 -18.54
CA THR A 37 1.44 8.81 -18.70
C THR A 37 2.25 9.51 -17.63
N MET A 38 3.00 8.75 -16.85
CA MET A 38 3.86 9.28 -15.79
C MET A 38 5.06 8.37 -15.55
N PRO A 39 6.10 8.81 -14.83
CA PRO A 39 7.24 7.96 -14.49
C PRO A 39 6.81 6.69 -13.73
N LEU A 40 7.49 5.57 -13.98
CA LEU A 40 7.23 4.29 -13.34
C LEU A 40 7.37 4.38 -11.81
N ALA A 41 8.37 5.11 -11.33
CA ALA A 41 8.56 5.37 -9.90
C ALA A 41 7.31 6.01 -9.26
N LEU A 42 6.79 7.07 -9.89
CA LEU A 42 5.60 7.77 -9.40
C LEU A 42 4.36 6.87 -9.47
N THR A 43 4.19 6.16 -10.59
CA THR A 43 3.11 5.19 -10.78
C THR A 43 3.09 4.15 -9.66
N THR A 44 4.26 3.60 -9.33
CA THR A 44 4.43 2.58 -8.29
C THR A 44 3.99 3.09 -6.93
N VAL A 45 4.41 4.30 -6.55
CA VAL A 45 4.03 4.92 -5.27
C VAL A 45 2.51 5.14 -5.19
N VAL A 46 1.91 5.68 -6.26
CA VAL A 46 0.45 5.92 -6.31
C VAL A 46 -0.33 4.62 -6.18
N ILE A 47 0.02 3.59 -6.95
CA ILE A 47 -0.65 2.28 -6.89
C ILE A 47 -0.47 1.65 -5.52
N TYR A 48 0.71 1.73 -4.91
CA TYR A 48 0.97 1.19 -3.58
C TYR A 48 0.08 1.83 -2.52
N ILE A 49 -0.05 3.16 -2.53
CA ILE A 49 -0.90 3.89 -1.57
C ILE A 49 -2.37 3.50 -1.78
N LEU A 50 -2.84 3.47 -3.02
CA LEU A 50 -4.22 3.07 -3.34
C LEU A 50 -4.50 1.62 -2.93
N GLY A 51 -3.56 0.72 -3.19
CA GLY A 51 -3.63 -0.69 -2.79
C GLY A 51 -3.64 -0.88 -1.28
N MET A 52 -2.81 -0.12 -0.55
CA MET A 52 -2.81 -0.13 0.91
C MET A 52 -4.14 0.35 1.48
N PHE A 53 -4.68 1.44 0.95
CA PHE A 53 -5.96 2.00 1.39
C PHE A 53 -7.11 1.02 1.12
N THR A 54 -7.23 0.54 -0.12
CA THR A 54 -8.29 -0.40 -0.51
C THR A 54 -8.16 -1.76 0.21
N GLY A 55 -6.95 -2.31 0.30
CA GLY A 55 -6.67 -3.55 1.01
C GLY A 55 -6.94 -3.45 2.51
N GLY A 56 -6.57 -2.33 3.15
CA GLY A 56 -6.86 -2.09 4.57
C GLY A 56 -8.36 -2.02 4.86
N LEU A 57 -9.14 -1.37 3.97
CA LEU A 57 -10.60 -1.34 4.07
C LEU A 57 -11.20 -2.74 3.91
N LEU A 58 -10.78 -3.50 2.89
CA LEU A 58 -11.26 -4.86 2.67
C LEU A 58 -10.93 -5.76 3.86
N TRP A 59 -9.69 -5.76 4.33
CA TRP A 59 -9.26 -6.56 5.48
C TRP A 59 -10.10 -6.28 6.73
N THR A 60 -10.37 -5.00 7.00
CA THR A 60 -11.20 -4.59 8.14
C THR A 60 -12.62 -5.15 8.05
N ASN A 61 -13.22 -5.08 6.85
CA ASN A 61 -14.58 -5.60 6.64
C ASN A 61 -14.62 -7.13 6.70
N LEU A 62 -13.67 -7.82 6.07
CA LEU A 62 -13.58 -9.28 6.11
C LEU A 62 -13.41 -9.78 7.55
N LYS A 63 -12.51 -9.16 8.31
CA LYS A 63 -12.31 -9.49 9.73
C LYS A 63 -13.59 -9.31 10.55
N LYS A 64 -14.35 -8.24 10.29
CA LYS A 64 -15.63 -8.01 10.96
C LYS A 64 -16.64 -9.11 10.67
N LEU A 65 -16.74 -9.56 9.42
CA LEU A 65 -17.65 -10.63 9.02
C LEU A 65 -17.30 -11.96 9.69
N THR A 66 -16.02 -12.34 9.69
CA THR A 66 -15.57 -13.58 10.34
C THR A 66 -15.82 -13.56 11.86
N ASN A 67 -15.52 -12.45 12.53
CA ASN A 67 -15.72 -12.34 13.98
C ASN A 67 -17.20 -12.35 14.37
N HIS A 68 -18.08 -11.81 13.52
CA HIS A 68 -19.52 -11.78 13.76
C HIS A 68 -20.16 -13.18 13.66
N GLU A 69 -19.59 -14.10 12.89
CA GLU A 69 -20.03 -15.50 12.85
C GLU A 69 -19.66 -16.27 14.13
N GLU A 70 -18.53 -15.94 14.76
CA GLU A 70 -18.09 -16.61 15.99
C GLU A 70 -18.87 -16.16 17.23
N GLU A 71 -19.27 -14.89 17.31
CA GLU A 71 -20.12 -14.39 18.41
C GLU A 71 -21.54 -14.98 18.32
N ASN A 72 -22.12 -15.03 17.11
CA ASN A 72 -23.47 -15.54 16.90
C ASN A 72 -23.61 -17.05 17.23
N LYS A 73 -22.54 -17.84 16.98
CA LYS A 73 -22.50 -19.27 17.36
C LYS A 73 -22.43 -19.50 18.88
N LYS A 74 -21.84 -18.58 19.65
CA LYS A 74 -21.72 -18.71 21.11
C LYS A 74 -23.04 -18.42 21.81
N GLU A 75 -23.79 -17.44 21.32
CA GLU A 75 -25.13 -17.11 21.85
C GLU A 75 -26.15 -18.23 21.64
N HIS A 76 -26.12 -18.91 20.48
CA HIS A 76 -27.05 -20.01 20.15
C HIS A 76 -26.72 -21.35 20.84
N GLN A 77 -25.57 -21.47 21.52
CA GLN A 77 -25.21 -22.66 22.30
C GLN A 77 -25.56 -22.53 23.80
N GLN A 78 -25.96 -21.34 24.27
CA GLN A 78 -26.30 -21.09 25.69
C GLN A 78 -27.80 -21.07 25.99
N THR A 79 -28.68 -21.14 24.97
CA THR A 79 -30.14 -21.35 25.09
C THR A 79 -30.52 -22.77 24.72
#